data_AF-A0A3B9QJR7-F1
#
_entry.id   AF-A0A3B9QJR7-F1
#
_cell.length_a   1.000
_cell.length_b   1.000
_cell.length_c   1.000
_cell.angle_alpha   90.00
_cell.angle_beta   90.00
_cell.angle_gamma   90.00
#
_symmetry.space_group_name_H-M   'P 1'
#
loop_
_entity.id
_entity.type
_entity.pdbx_description
1 polymer ?
#
loop_
_entity_poly.entity_id
_entity_poly.type
_entity_poly.pdbx_seq_one_letter_code
_entity_poly.pdbx_strand_id
1 'polypeptide(L)'
;MARRNKHHIPQTAEGFDAAWFTRAIGSKYEGVVTDVTTETIGEGIGFLGELHRCALTWQGGIEAPSSVIVKIPSKVAKNRSLGEGLAVYEREIRVYR
;
A
#
# COMPACT_ATOMS: atom_id res chain seq x y z
N MET A 1 -14.29 24.34 -6.06
CA MET A 1 -13.84 22.92 -6.11
C MET A 1 -12.61 22.79 -5.22
N ALA A 2 -12.72 22.13 -4.07
CA ALA A 2 -11.58 21.95 -3.18
C ALA A 2 -10.48 21.15 -3.91
N ARG A 3 -9.25 21.68 -3.96
CA ARG A 3 -8.08 20.93 -4.44
C ARG A 3 -7.96 19.69 -3.56
N ARG A 4 -8.35 18.51 -4.09
CA ARG A 4 -8.12 17.23 -3.42
C ARG A 4 -6.61 17.14 -3.21
N ASN A 5 -6.17 17.17 -1.95
CA ASN A 5 -4.75 17.06 -1.60
C ASN A 5 -4.22 15.79 -2.26
N LYS A 6 -3.37 15.94 -3.29
CA LYS A 6 -2.80 14.81 -4.02
C LYS A 6 -1.76 14.17 -3.13
N HIS A 7 -2.20 13.33 -2.21
CA HIS A 7 -1.30 12.47 -1.46
C HIS A 7 -0.57 11.59 -2.46
N HIS A 8 0.75 11.64 -2.43
CA HIS A 8 1.58 10.74 -3.22
C HIS A 8 1.26 9.29 -2.80
N ILE A 9 0.92 8.45 -3.78
CA ILE A 9 0.73 7.01 -3.59
C ILE A 9 1.96 6.33 -4.20
N PRO A 10 2.81 5.70 -3.37
CA PRO A 10 3.97 4.96 -3.85
C PRO A 10 3.56 3.93 -4.90
N GLN A 11 4.35 3.84 -5.96
CA GLN A 11 4.14 2.86 -7.04
C GLN A 11 5.09 1.67 -6.93
N THR A 12 5.97 1.68 -5.93
CA THR A 12 6.98 0.66 -5.67
C THR A 12 7.24 0.57 -4.17
N ALA A 13 7.86 -0.53 -3.72
CA ALA A 13 8.09 -0.82 -2.31
C ALA A 13 9.04 0.18 -1.62
N GLU A 14 9.92 0.83 -2.38
CA GLU A 14 10.87 1.81 -1.87
C GLU A 14 10.19 3.06 -1.29
N GLY A 15 8.93 3.32 -1.67
CA GLY A 15 8.13 4.41 -1.11
C GLY A 15 7.29 4.02 0.11
N PHE A 16 7.36 2.77 0.58
CA PHE A 16 6.67 2.31 1.78
C PHE A 16 7.46 2.66 3.05
N ASP A 17 7.62 3.96 3.29
CA ASP A 17 8.36 4.47 4.45
C ASP A 17 7.44 4.82 5.63
N ALA A 18 8.07 5.03 6.79
CA ALA A 18 7.39 5.39 8.04
C ALA A 18 6.57 6.68 7.92
N ALA A 19 7.05 7.65 7.16
CA ALA A 19 6.36 8.92 6.96
C ALA A 19 5.08 8.74 6.13
N TRP A 20 5.10 7.86 5.12
CA TRP A 20 3.95 7.52 4.31
C TRP A 20 2.89 6.77 5.12
N PHE A 21 3.25 5.74 5.89
CA PHE A 21 2.29 5.04 6.75
C PHE A 21 1.71 5.94 7.84
N THR A 22 2.51 6.81 8.45
CA THR A 22 2.02 7.81 9.40
C THR A 22 0.92 8.68 8.78
N ARG A 23 1.14 9.16 7.55
CA ARG A 23 0.11 9.96 6.83
C ARG A 23 -1.09 9.13 6.41
N ALA A 24 -0.89 7.89 6.00
CA ALA A 24 -1.94 7.05 5.42
C ALA A 24 -2.90 6.47 6.48
N ILE A 25 -2.37 6.03 7.61
CA ILE A 25 -3.13 5.30 8.64
C ILE A 25 -2.90 5.81 10.07
N GLY A 26 -1.92 6.69 10.32
CA GLY A 26 -1.55 7.10 11.68
C GLY A 26 -2.69 7.72 12.47
N SER A 27 -3.52 8.56 11.83
CA SER A 27 -4.69 9.18 12.48
C SER A 27 -5.74 8.15 12.93
N LYS A 28 -5.85 7.01 12.23
CA LYS A 28 -6.81 5.95 12.59
C LYS A 28 -6.42 5.24 13.89
N TYR A 29 -5.12 5.15 14.16
CA TYR A 29 -4.57 4.43 15.29
C TYR A 29 -4.02 5.36 16.37
N GLU A 30 -4.18 6.68 16.25
CA GLU A 30 -3.64 7.67 17.21
C GLU A 30 -2.13 7.48 17.48
N GLY A 31 -1.37 7.21 16.41
CA GLY A 31 0.06 6.90 16.50
C GLY A 31 0.87 7.38 15.31
N VAL A 32 2.19 7.38 15.49
CA VAL A 32 3.17 7.70 14.44
C VAL A 32 3.99 6.45 14.15
N VAL A 33 4.09 6.07 12.89
CA VAL A 33 5.00 4.99 12.47
C VAL A 33 6.41 5.57 12.45
N THR A 34 7.34 4.93 13.14
CA THR A 34 8.74 5.36 13.28
C THR A 34 9.70 4.54 12.43
N ASP A 35 9.35 3.29 12.13
CA ASP A 35 10.15 2.41 11.29
C ASP A 35 9.27 1.42 10.52
N VAL A 36 9.77 1.00 9.36
CA VAL A 36 9.10 0.03 8.48
C VAL A 36 10.13 -0.95 7.94
N THR A 37 9.88 -2.25 8.12
CA THR A 37 10.57 -3.31 7.40
C THR A 37 9.63 -3.94 6.39
N THR A 38 10.06 -4.03 5.13
CA THR A 38 9.22 -4.53 4.03
C THR A 38 9.74 -5.86 3.50
N GLU A 39 8.84 -6.83 3.40
CA GLU A 39 9.07 -8.15 2.83
C GLU A 39 8.15 -8.34 1.61
N THR A 40 8.71 -8.70 0.45
CA THR A 40 7.90 -9.08 -0.70
C THR A 40 7.38 -10.51 -0.51
N ILE A 41 6.05 -10.67 -0.54
CA ILE A 41 5.39 -11.95 -0.28
C ILE A 41 4.62 -12.50 -1.49
N GLY A 42 4.56 -11.75 -2.59
CA GLY A 42 3.97 -12.21 -3.85
C GLY A 42 4.22 -11.24 -4.99
N GLU A 43 4.96 -11.68 -6.00
CA GLU A 43 5.25 -10.91 -7.21
C GLU A 43 5.57 -11.82 -8.40
N GLY A 44 5.74 -11.23 -9.58
CA GLY A 44 6.26 -11.93 -10.77
C GLY A 44 5.20 -12.53 -11.69
N ILE A 45 5.54 -13.66 -12.32
CA ILE A 45 4.75 -14.26 -13.39
C ILE A 45 3.44 -14.82 -12.84
N GLY A 46 2.31 -14.51 -13.50
CA GLY A 46 0.98 -14.94 -13.07
C GLY A 46 0.33 -14.03 -12.03
N PHE A 47 1.08 -13.10 -11.42
CA PHE A 47 0.53 -12.12 -10.49
C PHE A 47 0.16 -10.81 -11.21
N LEU A 48 -1.08 -10.36 -11.00
CA LEU A 48 -1.58 -9.06 -11.50
C LEU A 48 -1.15 -7.89 -10.59
N GLY A 49 -0.62 -8.16 -9.41
CA GLY A 49 -0.13 -7.16 -8.46
C GLY A 49 1.07 -7.67 -7.69
N GLU A 50 1.73 -6.76 -6.99
CA GLU A 50 2.74 -7.12 -5.99
C GLU A 50 2.14 -7.00 -4.60
N LEU A 51 2.50 -7.93 -3.74
CA LEU A 51 2.11 -7.99 -2.34
C LEU A 51 3.36 -7.85 -1.47
N HIS A 52 3.31 -6.87 -0.58
CA HIS A 52 4.38 -6.57 0.35
C HIS A 52 3.83 -6.58 1.77
N ARG A 53 4.45 -7.36 2.66
CA ARG A 53 4.20 -7.29 4.09
C ARG A 53 5.11 -6.23 4.68
N CYS A 54 4.51 -5.22 5.29
CA CYS A 54 5.23 -4.14 5.96
C CYS A 54 5.06 -4.31 7.47
N ALA A 55 6.11 -4.68 8.17
CA ALA A 55 6.15 -4.65 9.63
C ALA A 55 6.34 -3.20 10.09
N LEU A 56 5.51 -2.75 11.03
CA LEU A 56 5.44 -1.37 11.45
C LEU A 56 5.89 -1.24 12.91
N THR A 57 6.79 -0.31 13.17
CA THR A 57 7.13 0.13 14.52
C THR A 57 6.41 1.44 14.79
N TRP A 58 5.77 1.54 15.95
CA TRP A 58 4.93 2.69 16.32
C TRP A 58 5.49 3.42 17.54
N GLN A 59 5.31 4.74 17.54
CA GLN A 59 5.33 5.57 18.74
C GLN A 59 3.89 5.98 19.08
N GLY A 60 3.46 5.66 20.30
CA GLY A 60 2.04 5.73 20.67
C GLY A 60 1.26 4.61 19.98
N GLY A 61 0.03 4.90 19.54
CA GLY A 61 -0.82 3.93 18.87
C GLY A 61 -1.76 3.19 19.82
N ILE A 62 -3.06 3.17 19.49
CA ILE A 62 -4.11 2.40 20.15
C ILE A 62 -4.51 1.27 19.20
N GLU A 63 -4.33 0.02 19.64
CA GLU A 63 -4.60 -1.18 18.84
C GLU A 63 -3.96 -1.13 17.44
N ALA A 64 -2.80 -0.47 17.34
CA ALA A 64 -2.10 -0.28 16.10
C ALA A 64 -1.55 -1.63 15.58
N PRO A 65 -1.72 -1.93 14.28
CA PRO A 65 -1.28 -3.20 13.74
C PRO A 65 0.25 -3.28 13.71
N SER A 66 0.78 -4.44 14.11
CA SER A 66 2.21 -4.75 13.99
C SER A 66 2.67 -4.93 12.54
N SER A 67 1.74 -5.20 11.61
CA SER A 67 2.03 -5.27 10.19
C SER A 67 0.79 -5.02 9.33
N VAL A 68 1.04 -4.65 8.07
CA VAL A 68 0.01 -4.47 7.04
C VAL A 68 0.45 -5.13 5.74
N ILE A 69 -0.52 -5.50 4.89
CA ILE A 69 -0.25 -5.93 3.52
C ILE A 69 -0.52 -4.78 2.58
N VAL A 70 0.49 -4.37 1.83
CA VAL A 70 0.36 -3.40 0.75
C VAL A 70 0.27 -4.15 -0.57
N LYS A 71 -0.76 -3.83 -1.35
CA LYS A 71 -0.95 -4.34 -2.70
C LYS A 71 -0.83 -3.20 -3.70
N ILE A 72 0.04 -3.38 -4.69
CA ILE A 72 0.22 -2.44 -5.80
C ILE A 72 0.12 -3.17 -7.14
N PRO A 73 -0.14 -2.47 -8.26
CA PRO A 73 -0.10 -3.09 -9.59
C PRO A 73 1.25 -3.75 -9.87
N SER A 74 1.24 -4.78 -10.72
CA SER A 74 2.47 -5.50 -11.10
C SER A 74 3.48 -4.57 -11.79
N LYS A 75 4.79 -4.69 -11.48
CA LYS A 75 5.87 -4.09 -12.28
C LYS A 75 6.02 -4.72 -13.67
N VAL A 76 5.49 -5.94 -13.89
CA VAL A 76 5.52 -6.58 -15.20
C VAL A 76 4.50 -5.90 -16.12
N ALA A 77 4.99 -5.09 -17.07
CA ALA A 77 4.16 -4.25 -17.94
C ALA A 77 3.01 -5.01 -18.63
N LYS A 78 3.26 -6.26 -19.06
CA LYS A 78 2.23 -7.13 -19.67
C LYS A 78 1.12 -7.49 -18.69
N ASN A 79 1.46 -7.86 -17.45
CA ASN A 79 0.49 -8.21 -16.41
C ASN A 79 -0.31 -6.99 -15.99
N ARG A 80 0.36 -5.83 -15.86
CA ARG A 80 -0.30 -4.56 -15.55
C ARG A 80 -1.30 -4.16 -16.62
N SER A 81 -0.89 -4.19 -17.89
CA SER A 81 -1.76 -3.86 -19.02
C SER A 81 -2.98 -4.77 -19.08
N LEU A 82 -2.79 -6.07 -18.79
CA LEU A 82 -3.90 -7.02 -18.67
C LEU A 82 -4.84 -6.67 -17.51
N GLY A 83 -4.28 -6.35 -16.34
CA GLY A 83 -5.06 -5.95 -15.16
C GLY A 83 -5.90 -4.69 -15.41
N GLU A 84 -5.31 -3.68 -16.05
CA GLU A 84 -6.00 -2.45 -16.47
C GLU A 84 -7.10 -2.76 -17.50
N GLY A 85 -6.81 -3.56 -18.53
CA GLY A 85 -7.79 -3.94 -19.55
C GLY A 85 -8.99 -4.73 -19.02
N LEU A 86 -8.78 -5.51 -17.96
CA LEU A 86 -9.84 -6.25 -17.26
C LEU A 86 -10.49 -5.46 -16.11
N ALA A 87 -10.02 -4.23 -15.86
CA ALA A 87 -10.43 -3.36 -14.76
C ALA A 87 -10.32 -4.03 -13.37
N VAL A 88 -9.33 -4.89 -13.16
CA VAL A 88 -9.20 -5.65 -11.90
C VAL A 88 -8.90 -4.72 -10.73
N TYR A 89 -8.06 -3.71 -10.93
CA TYR A 89 -7.66 -2.78 -9.87
C TYR A 89 -8.84 -1.92 -9.40
N GLU A 90 -9.66 -1.40 -10.33
CA GLU A 90 -10.85 -0.64 -9.97
C GLU A 90 -11.88 -1.50 -9.26
N ARG A 91 -12.06 -2.75 -9.71
CA ARG A 91 -12.98 -3.70 -9.07
C ARG A 91 -12.54 -4.01 -7.64
N GLU A 92 -11.25 -4.23 -7.41
CA GLU A 92 -10.70 -4.45 -6.07
C GLU A 92 -10.95 -3.24 -5.16
N ILE A 93 -10.65 -2.02 -5.62
CA ILE A 93 -10.91 -0.80 -4.83
C ILE A 93 -12.38 -0.67 -4.44
N ARG A 94 -13.31 -1.06 -5.32
CA ARG A 94 -14.76 -1.01 -5.02
C ARG A 94 -15.19 -2.03 -3.98
N VAL A 95 -14.46 -3.12 -3.80
CA VAL A 95 -14.75 -4.13 -2.76
C VAL A 95 -14.32 -3.64 -1.36
N TYR A 96 -13.23 -2.88 -1.27
CA TYR A 96 -12.67 -2.41 0.00
C TYR A 96 -13.20 -1.05 0.49
N ARG A 97 -14.05 -0.39 -0.30
CA ARG A 97 -14.72 0.86 0.08
C ARG A 97 -16.03 0.56 0.78
#